data_AF-A0A7V4S3J0-F1
#
_entry.id   AF-A0A7V4S3J0-F1
#
_cell.length_a   1.000
_cell.length_b   1.000
_cell.length_c   1.000
_cell.angle_alpha   90.00
_cell.angle_beta   90.00
_cell.angle_gamma   90.00
#
_symmetry.space_group_name_H-M   'P 1'
#
loop_
_entity.id
_entity.type
_entity.pdbx_description
1 polymer ?
#
loop_
_entity_poly.entity_id
_entity_poly.type
_entity_poly.pdbx_seq_one_letter_code
_entity_poly.pdbx_strand_id
1 'polypeptide(L)' 'MKLKNKDLLGLEYLSKDEIQLILDTAVPFKKLFTRSIKKVPTLRGKTVVLLF' A
#
# COMPACT_ATOMS: atom_id res chain seq x y z
N MET A 1 1.94 -7.50 10.69
CA MET A 1 1.76 -8.59 9.69
C MET A 1 2.37 -8.12 8.37
N LYS A 2 3.01 -9.01 7.60
CA LYS A 2 3.75 -8.68 6.37
C LYS A 2 3.15 -9.48 5.20
N LEU A 3 3.15 -8.92 4.01
CA LEU A 3 2.81 -9.67 2.79
C LEU A 3 3.77 -10.85 2.63
N LYS A 4 3.26 -12.00 2.19
CA LYS A 4 4.07 -13.21 2.01
C LYS A 4 5.01 -13.07 0.82
N ASN A 5 4.52 -12.43 -0.24
CA ASN A 5 5.26 -12.21 -1.47
C ASN A 5 5.73 -10.75 -1.56
N LYS A 6 6.90 -10.55 -2.18
CA LYS A 6 7.45 -9.22 -2.47
C LYS A 6 6.67 -8.54 -3.59
N ASP A 7 6.37 -9.29 -4.65
CA ASP A 7 5.77 -8.77 -5.87
C ASP A 7 4.26 -9.08 -5.90
N LEU A 8 3.46 -8.11 -6.35
CA LEU A 8 2.00 -8.20 -6.42
C LEU A 8 1.59 -8.34 -7.89
N LEU A 9 1.56 -9.57 -8.40
CA LEU A 9 1.31 -9.88 -9.81
C LEU A 9 -0.17 -10.13 -10.15
N GLY A 10 -1.01 -10.38 -9.14
CA GLY A 10 -2.43 -10.67 -9.33
C GLY A 10 -3.11 -11.11 -8.03
N LEU A 11 -4.42 -11.33 -8.11
CA LEU A 11 -5.24 -11.74 -6.95
C LEU A 11 -5.21 -13.25 -6.68
N GLU A 12 -4.89 -14.07 -7.69
CA GLU A 12 -4.90 -15.53 -7.60
C GLU A 12 -4.05 -16.08 -6.43
N TYR A 13 -2.94 -15.41 -6.13
CA TYR A 13 -1.99 -15.84 -5.10
C TYR A 13 -2.15 -15.13 -3.75
N LEU A 14 -3.18 -14.29 -3.60
CA LEU A 14 -3.43 -13.58 -2.35
C LEU A 14 -4.33 -14.39 -1.42
N SER A 15 -3.86 -14.56 -0.19
CA SER A 15 -4.73 -15.08 0.88
C SER A 15 -5.71 -14.01 1.36
N LYS A 16 -6.85 -14.45 1.92
CA LYS A 16 -7.86 -13.56 2.52
C LYS A 16 -7.24 -12.56 3.51
N ASP A 17 -6.31 -13.02 4.36
CA ASP A 17 -5.70 -12.17 5.38
C ASP A 17 -4.77 -11.11 4.78
N GLU A 18 -4.12 -11.39 3.65
CA GLU A 18 -3.31 -10.40 2.93
C GLU A 18 -4.19 -9.34 2.27
N ILE A 19 -5.33 -9.74 1.70
CA ILE A 19 -6.33 -8.81 1.19
C ILE A 19 -6.82 -7.91 2.32
N GLN A 20 -7.17 -8.49 3.48
CA GLN A 20 -7.60 -7.72 4.63
C GLN A 20 -6.52 -6.75 5.11
N LEU A 21 -5.26 -7.19 5.16
CA LEU A 21 -4.13 -6.33 5.52
C LEU A 21 -3.98 -5.13 4.57
N ILE A 22 -4.14 -5.34 3.25
CA ILE A 22 -4.10 -4.26 2.26
C ILE A 22 -5.24 -3.26 2.50
N LEU A 23 -6.47 -3.76 2.72
CA LEU A 23 -7.64 -2.91 2.97
C LEU A 23 -7.50 -2.11 4.26
N ASP A 24 -7.08 -2.74 5.35
CA ASP A 24 -6.87 -2.10 6.64
C ASP A 24 -5.79 -1.01 6.55
N THR A 25 -4.76 -1.23 5.74
CA THR A 25 -3.70 -0.25 5.48
C THR A 25 -4.19 0.92 4.61
N ALA A 26 -5.11 0.68 3.67
CA ALA A 26 -5.63 1.69 2.76
C ALA A 26 -6.56 2.72 3.45
N VAL A 27 -7.34 2.30 4.45
CA VAL A 27 -8.28 3.16 5.18
C VAL A 27 -7.63 4.42 5.78
N PRO A 28 -6.55 4.35 6.58
CA PRO A 28 -5.89 5.54 7.10
C PRO A 28 -5.20 6.35 5.99
N PHE A 29 -4.70 5.71 4.93
CA PHE A 29 -4.12 6.40 3.77
C PHE A 29 -5.13 7.29 3.06
N LYS A 30 -6.40 6.87 2.96
CA LYS A 30 -7.48 7.70 2.40
C LYS A 30 -7.63 9.03 3.15
N LYS A 31 -7.43 9.05 4.47
CA LYS A 31 -7.49 10.27 5.29
C LYS A 31 -6.30 11.22 5.06
N LEU A 32 -5.22 10.78 4.41
CA LEU A 32 -4.12 11.70 4.07
C LEU A 32 -4.55 12.71 3.01
N PHE A 33 -5.45 12.34 2.11
CA PHE A 33 -5.90 13.23 1.04
C PHE A 33 -6.71 14.44 1.56
N THR A 34 -7.25 14.37 2.77
CA THR A 34 -8.00 15.46 3.42
C THR A 34 -7.12 16.38 4.26
N ARG A 35 -5.84 16.06 4.46
CA ARG A 35 -4.90 16.87 5.25
C ARG A 35 -4.26 17.95 4.39
N SER A 36 -3.93 19.09 5.02
CA SER A 36 -3.16 20.17 4.39
C SER A 36 -1.76 19.72 3.99
N ILE A 37 -1.16 18.78 4.74
CA ILE A 37 0.15 18.21 4.45
C ILE A 37 -0.02 16.72 4.12
N LYS A 38 0.12 16.39 2.84
CA LYS A 38 0.02 15.03 2.28
C LYS A 38 1.36 14.29 2.26
N LYS A 39 2.14 14.39 3.34
CA LYS A 39 3.47 13.74 3.43
C LYS A 39 3.41 12.48 4.26
N VAL A 40 3.99 11.39 3.76
CA VAL A 40 4.15 10.13 4.49
C VAL A 40 5.64 9.92 4.75
N PRO A 41 6.11 10.05 6.01
CA PRO A 41 7.54 9.96 6.33
C PRO A 41 8.20 8.65 5.88
N THR A 42 7.46 7.54 5.93
CA THR A 42 7.96 6.20 5.57
C THR A 42 8.27 6.03 4.08
N LEU A 43 7.73 6.91 3.21
CA LEU A 43 7.99 6.90 1.77
C LEU A 43 9.06 7.92 1.35
N ARG A 44 9.65 8.67 2.29
CA ARG A 44 10.69 9.65 1.97
C ARG A 44 11.91 8.95 1.35
N GLY A 45 12.39 9.48 0.22
CA GLY A 45 13.53 8.92 -0.51
C GLY A 45 13.21 7.65 -1.31
N LYS A 46 11.93 7.26 -1.42
CA LYS A 46 11.49 6.19 -2.32
C LYS A 46 10.96 6.79 -3.62
N THR A 47 11.33 6.19 -4.74
CA THR A 47 10.85 6.54 -6.08
C THR A 47 10.04 5.37 -6.63
N VAL A 48 8.88 5.67 -7.21
CA VAL A 48 8.06 4.70 -7.95
C VAL A 48 8.26 4.96 -9.44
N VAL A 49 8.67 3.94 -10.18
CA VAL A 49 8.83 4.01 -11.63
C VAL A 49 7.56 3.46 -12.29
N LEU A 50 6.92 4.25 -13.13
CA LEU A 50 5.78 3.83 -13.94
C LEU A 50 6.30 3.46 -15.34
N LEU A 51 6.23 2.17 -15.69
CA LEU A 51 6.61 1.61 -16.99
C LEU A 51 5.33 1.11 -17.67
N PHE A 52 4.86 1.84 -18.67
CA PHE A 52 3.62 1.59 -19.41
C PHE A 52 3.90 1.62 -20.90
#